data_AF-A0A9P0K8Z7-F1
#
_entry.id   AF-A0A9P0K8Z7-F1
#
_cell.length_a   1.000
_cell.length_b   1.000
_cell.length_c   1.000
_cell.angle_alpha   90.00
_cell.angle_beta   90.00
_cell.angle_gamma   90.00
#
_symmetry.space_group_name_H-M   'P 1'
#
loop_
_entity.id
_entity.type
_entity.pdbx_description
1 polymer ?
#
loop_
_entity_poly.entity_id
_entity_poly.type
_entity_poly.pdbx_seq_one_letter_code
_entity_poly.pdbx_strand_id
1 'polypeptide(L)'
;MANRRPDVHCYTASEYADMHLVYGETRRINTRGGASYSARKAARIYAERNPNRQHPAYGVFLRVHDAYSQGRFPGGPRSEGRPRRHNDDVVVEHVTTDPSTSLRAIERRTGIPRSSAHRILQTLRYHPYQMQKVQFVLNRDYAPRVQFFAEKLSS
;
A
#
# COMPACT_ATOMS: atom_id res chain seq x y z
N MET A 1 4.32 -8.82 -21.61
CA MET A 1 3.14 -7.93 -21.48
C MET A 1 2.44 -8.30 -20.17
N ALA A 2 2.70 -7.58 -19.09
CA ALA A 2 2.18 -7.93 -17.77
C ALA A 2 0.69 -7.53 -17.67
N ASN A 3 -0.17 -8.52 -17.44
CA ASN A 3 -1.59 -8.33 -17.14
C ASN A 3 -1.74 -7.49 -15.87
N ARG A 4 -1.89 -6.18 -16.03
CA ARG A 4 -2.29 -5.26 -14.97
C ARG A 4 -3.70 -5.68 -14.55
N ARG A 5 -3.83 -6.31 -13.37
CA ARG A 5 -5.14 -6.58 -12.75
C ARG A 5 -5.92 -5.27 -12.76
N PRO A 6 -7.19 -5.23 -13.21
CA PRO A 6 -7.96 -4.01 -13.16
C PRO A 6 -8.07 -3.61 -11.69
N ASP A 7 -7.47 -2.45 -11.35
CA ASP A 7 -7.71 -1.82 -10.07
C ASP A 7 -9.22 -1.77 -9.84
N VAL A 8 -9.66 -2.06 -8.62
CA VAL A 8 -11.06 -2.03 -8.21
C VAL A 8 -11.52 -0.57 -8.03
N HIS A 9 -11.19 0.28 -9.00
CA HIS A 9 -11.85 1.53 -9.29
C HIS A 9 -13.08 1.15 -10.10
N CYS A 10 -14.27 1.34 -9.51
CA CYS A 10 -15.52 0.93 -10.15
C CYS A 10 -15.76 1.63 -11.51
N TYR A 11 -15.02 2.70 -11.82
CA TYR A 11 -15.07 3.44 -13.07
C TYR A 11 -13.68 3.98 -13.43
N THR A 12 -13.41 4.10 -14.72
CA THR A 12 -12.20 4.70 -15.29
C THR A 12 -12.25 6.24 -15.20
N ALA A 13 -11.09 6.90 -15.36
CA ALA A 13 -11.01 8.36 -15.39
C ALA A 13 -11.90 8.98 -16.49
N SER A 14 -11.98 8.33 -17.66
CA SER A 14 -12.85 8.75 -18.76
C SER A 14 -14.32 8.67 -18.36
N GLU A 15 -14.74 7.57 -17.71
CA GLU A 15 -16.13 7.42 -17.25
C GLU A 15 -16.48 8.45 -16.18
N TYR A 16 -15.56 8.78 -15.26
CA TYR A 16 -15.78 9.87 -14.30
C TYR A 16 -15.93 11.24 -14.98
N ALA A 17 -15.16 11.51 -16.04
CA ALA A 17 -15.31 12.73 -16.82
C ALA A 17 -16.67 12.79 -17.53
N ASP A 18 -17.06 11.70 -18.21
CA ASP A 18 -18.35 11.58 -18.88
C ASP A 18 -19.52 11.79 -17.90
N MET A 19 -19.43 11.22 -16.70
CA MET A 19 -20.43 11.41 -15.64
C MET A 19 -20.54 12.88 -15.21
N HIS A 20 -19.41 13.59 -15.07
CA HIS A 20 -19.42 14.99 -14.68
C HIS A 20 -20.04 15.89 -15.76
N LEU A 21 -19.71 15.63 -17.02
CA LEU A 21 -20.28 16.35 -18.17
C LEU A 21 -21.78 16.14 -18.25
N VAL A 22 -22.25 14.89 -18.20
CA VAL A 22 -23.68 14.57 -18.19
C VAL A 22 -24.41 15.18 -16.99
N TYR A 23 -23.77 15.24 -15.82
CA TYR A 23 -24.35 15.92 -14.67
C TYR A 23 -24.52 17.43 -14.91
N GLY A 24 -23.53 18.07 -15.53
CA GLY A 24 -23.58 19.48 -15.93
C GLY A 24 -24.72 19.80 -16.91
N GLU A 25 -25.03 18.90 -17.83
CA GLU A 25 -26.16 19.05 -18.77
C GLU A 25 -27.54 19.03 -18.08
N THR A 26 -27.63 18.50 -16.87
CA THR A 26 -28.89 18.51 -16.11
C THR A 26 -29.18 19.83 -15.42
N ARG A 27 -28.29 20.82 -15.59
CA ARG A 27 -28.47 22.17 -15.07
C ARG A 27 -29.77 22.76 -15.57
N ARG A 28 -30.61 23.19 -14.63
CA ARG A 28 -31.84 23.93 -14.92
C ARG A 28 -31.86 25.19 -14.09
N ILE A 29 -32.23 26.30 -14.71
CA ILE A 29 -32.49 27.56 -14.01
C ILE A 29 -33.88 27.46 -13.39
N ASN A 30 -33.96 27.73 -12.09
CA ASN A 30 -35.22 27.82 -11.39
C ASN A 30 -35.83 29.22 -11.55
N THR A 31 -37.12 29.36 -11.25
CA THR A 31 -37.85 30.63 -11.40
C THR A 31 -37.30 31.77 -10.51
N ARG A 32 -36.47 31.45 -9.51
CA ARG A 32 -35.81 32.40 -8.61
C ARG A 32 -34.37 32.74 -9.04
N GLY A 33 -33.95 32.36 -10.24
CA GLY A 33 -32.60 32.63 -10.78
C GLY A 33 -31.48 31.72 -10.27
N GLY A 34 -31.79 30.72 -9.43
CA GLY A 34 -30.83 29.72 -8.98
C GLY A 34 -30.66 28.56 -9.97
N ALA A 35 -29.45 28.02 -10.08
CA ALA A 35 -29.20 26.80 -10.86
C ALA A 35 -29.38 25.55 -9.99
N SER A 36 -30.14 24.58 -10.48
CA SER A 36 -30.31 23.27 -9.85
C SER A 36 -29.89 22.15 -10.81
N TYR A 37 -29.29 21.09 -10.27
CA TYR A 37 -28.80 19.94 -11.01
C TYR A 37 -29.52 18.68 -10.54
N SER A 38 -29.83 17.76 -11.45
CA SER A 38 -30.56 16.53 -11.12
C SER A 38 -29.72 15.29 -11.39
N ALA A 39 -29.18 14.70 -10.33
CA ALA A 39 -28.36 13.49 -10.41
C ALA A 39 -29.13 12.28 -10.96
N ARG A 40 -30.44 12.21 -10.70
CA ARG A 40 -31.30 11.14 -11.23
C ARG A 40 -31.48 11.27 -12.74
N LYS A 41 -31.68 12.49 -13.23
CA LYS A 41 -31.74 12.75 -14.67
C LYS A 41 -30.41 12.44 -15.34
N ALA A 42 -29.29 12.77 -14.68
CA ALA A 42 -27.94 12.51 -15.19
C ALA A 42 -27.67 11.00 -15.33
N ALA A 43 -28.04 10.22 -14.31
CA ALA A 43 -27.92 8.76 -14.36
C ALA A 43 -28.69 8.14 -15.53
N ARG A 44 -29.92 8.63 -15.79
CA ARG A 44 -30.72 8.18 -16.92
C ARG A 44 -30.08 8.51 -18.27
N ILE A 45 -29.67 9.77 -18.47
CA ILE A 45 -29.01 10.22 -19.70
C ILE A 45 -27.70 9.45 -19.93
N TYR A 46 -26.93 9.21 -18.86
CA TYR A 46 -25.69 8.44 -18.97
C TYR A 46 -25.95 6.99 -19.41
N ALA A 47 -26.99 6.35 -18.88
CA ALA A 47 -27.39 5.00 -19.26
C ALA A 47 -27.88 4.94 -20.72
N GLU A 48 -28.66 5.92 -21.16
CA GLU A 48 -29.11 6.06 -22.56
C GLU A 48 -27.94 6.20 -23.54
N ARG A 49 -26.91 6.99 -23.17
CA ARG A 49 -25.72 7.22 -24.02
C ARG A 49 -24.73 6.06 -24.01
N ASN A 50 -24.70 5.27 -22.94
CA ASN A 50 -23.73 4.20 -22.73
C ASN A 50 -24.43 2.87 -22.41
N PRO A 51 -25.19 2.29 -23.37
CA PRO A 51 -25.97 1.07 -23.13
C PRO A 51 -25.10 -0.15 -22.80
N ASN A 52 -23.84 -0.18 -23.27
CA ASN A 52 -22.92 -1.29 -23.05
C ASN A 52 -22.01 -1.14 -21.82
N ARG A 53 -22.15 -0.04 -21.05
CA ARG A 53 -21.31 0.22 -19.87
C ARG A 53 -22.08 -0.03 -18.57
N GLN A 54 -21.34 -0.15 -17.46
CA GLN A 54 -21.95 -0.21 -16.14
C GLN A 54 -22.70 1.09 -15.84
N HIS A 55 -23.95 0.98 -15.39
CA HIS A 55 -24.78 2.14 -15.06
C HIS A 55 -24.54 2.59 -13.60
N PRO A 56 -23.92 3.76 -13.38
CA PRO A 56 -23.68 4.26 -12.03
C PRO A 56 -24.97 4.71 -11.34
N ALA A 57 -25.03 4.49 -10.02
CA ALA A 57 -26.07 5.07 -9.19
C ALA A 57 -25.97 6.61 -9.16
N TYR A 58 -27.09 7.30 -8.95
CA TYR A 58 -27.15 8.77 -8.95
C TYR A 58 -26.16 9.42 -7.95
N GLY A 59 -25.87 8.76 -6.83
CA GLY A 59 -24.91 9.24 -5.82
C GLY A 59 -23.45 9.26 -6.30
N VAL A 60 -23.11 8.54 -7.38
CA VAL A 60 -21.78 8.62 -7.99
C VAL A 60 -21.59 9.99 -8.65
N PHE A 61 -22.59 10.49 -9.38
CA PHE A 61 -22.55 11.80 -10.03
C PHE A 61 -22.33 12.94 -9.02
N LEU A 62 -23.01 12.87 -7.87
CA LEU A 62 -22.83 13.85 -6.79
C LEU A 62 -21.40 13.83 -6.25
N ARG A 63 -20.86 12.65 -5.94
CA ARG A 63 -19.49 12.51 -5.43
C ARG A 63 -18.44 12.96 -6.43
N VAL A 64 -18.67 12.69 -7.72
CA VAL A 64 -17.78 13.11 -8.81
C VAL A 64 -17.79 14.63 -8.93
N HIS A 65 -18.97 15.25 -8.93
CA HIS A 65 -19.10 16.70 -8.98
C HIS A 65 -18.48 17.39 -7.76
N ASP A 66 -18.71 16.86 -6.56
CA ASP A 66 -18.13 17.37 -5.32
C ASP A 66 -16.60 17.24 -5.32
N ALA A 67 -16.06 16.09 -5.74
CA ALA A 67 -14.62 15.88 -5.87
C ALA A 67 -13.99 16.95 -6.78
N TYR A 68 -14.53 17.16 -7.98
CA TYR A 68 -14.01 18.18 -8.89
C TYR A 68 -14.18 19.62 -8.37
N SER A 69 -15.29 19.91 -7.68
CA SER A 69 -15.52 21.22 -7.05
C SER A 69 -14.50 21.52 -5.95
N GLN A 70 -13.99 20.48 -5.29
CA GLN A 70 -12.94 20.55 -4.27
C GLN A 70 -11.52 20.39 -4.84
N GLY A 71 -11.35 20.30 -6.18
CA GLY A 71 -10.05 20.09 -6.82
C GLY A 71 -9.45 18.68 -6.63
N ARG A 72 -10.28 17.68 -6.30
CA ARG A 72 -9.90 16.29 -6.07
C ARG A 72 -10.29 15.41 -7.25
N PHE A 73 -9.52 14.35 -7.50
CA PHE A 73 -9.87 13.34 -8.48
C PHE A 73 -10.71 12.21 -7.86
N PRO A 74 -11.86 11.85 -8.45
CA PRO A 74 -12.65 10.70 -8.00
C PRO A 74 -11.89 9.39 -8.24
N GLY A 75 -12.11 8.40 -7.37
CA GLY A 75 -11.42 7.11 -7.47
C GLY A 75 -10.02 7.09 -6.85
N GLY A 76 -9.66 8.10 -6.05
CA GLY A 76 -8.41 8.12 -5.29
C GLY A 76 -8.19 6.85 -4.44
N PRO A 77 -6.94 6.61 -4.02
CA PRO A 77 -6.58 5.40 -3.28
C PRO A 77 -7.54 5.18 -2.12
N ARG A 78 -8.08 3.97 -2.00
CA ARG A 78 -8.91 3.60 -0.84
C ARG A 78 -8.08 3.88 0.41
N SER A 79 -8.74 4.38 1.46
CA SER A 79 -8.19 4.57 2.81
C SER A 79 -7.08 3.57 3.09
N GLU A 80 -5.91 4.07 3.49
CA GLU A 80 -4.67 3.33 3.74
C GLU A 80 -4.82 2.28 4.86
N GLY A 81 -5.69 1.29 4.66
CA GLY A 81 -6.06 0.29 5.65
C GLY A 81 -6.37 0.86 7.03
N ARG A 82 -6.25 0.00 8.02
CA ARG A 82 -6.19 0.40 9.43
C ARG A 82 -4.75 0.81 9.74
N PRO A 83 -4.51 1.91 10.47
CA PRO A 83 -3.16 2.27 10.91
C PRO A 83 -2.50 1.08 11.62
N ARG A 84 -1.23 0.83 11.27
CA ARG A 84 -0.44 -0.26 11.87
C ARG A 84 -0.21 0.06 13.36
N ARG A 85 -0.14 -0.99 14.20
CA ARG A 85 0.35 -0.83 15.56
C ARG A 85 1.85 -0.55 15.49
N HIS A 86 2.33 0.49 16.18
CA HIS A 86 3.75 0.85 16.29
C HIS A 86 4.51 -0.15 17.17
N ASN A 87 4.67 -1.37 16.67
CA ASN A 87 5.47 -2.41 17.32
C ASN A 87 6.80 -2.65 16.60
N ASP A 88 7.07 -1.83 15.58
CA ASP A 88 8.19 -2.01 14.66
C ASP A 88 9.52 -1.82 15.40
N ASP A 89 9.61 -0.79 16.25
CA ASP A 89 10.81 -0.44 17.01
C ASP A 89 11.21 -1.56 17.97
N VAL A 90 10.24 -2.15 18.69
CA VAL A 90 10.48 -3.24 19.65
C VAL A 90 11.02 -4.49 18.94
N VAL A 91 10.50 -4.82 17.76
CA VAL A 91 10.98 -5.97 16.98
C VAL A 91 12.39 -5.72 16.45
N VAL A 92 12.67 -4.50 15.98
CA VAL A 92 14.00 -4.12 15.48
C VAL A 92 15.03 -4.15 16.61
N GLU A 93 14.73 -3.57 17.77
CA GLU A 93 15.63 -3.52 18.93
C GLU A 93 16.09 -4.92 19.38
N HIS A 94 15.16 -5.88 19.43
CA HIS A 94 15.51 -7.26 19.78
C HIS A 94 16.44 -7.92 18.76
N VAL A 95 16.26 -7.65 17.47
CA VAL A 95 17.11 -8.21 16.41
C VAL A 95 18.47 -7.50 16.34
N THR A 96 18.53 -6.19 16.60
CA THR A 96 19.80 -5.45 16.64
C THR A 96 20.66 -5.83 17.84
N THR A 97 20.03 -6.10 18.98
CA THR A 97 20.73 -6.50 20.21
C THR A 97 21.31 -7.91 20.09
N ASP A 98 20.54 -8.85 19.50
CA ASP A 98 20.99 -10.22 19.27
C ASP A 98 20.45 -10.74 17.93
N PRO A 99 21.26 -10.66 16.85
CA PRO A 99 20.88 -11.12 15.51
C PRO A 99 20.56 -12.62 15.41
N SER A 100 20.96 -13.41 16.41
CA SER A 100 20.64 -14.84 16.48
C SER A 100 19.24 -15.12 17.03
N THR A 101 18.54 -14.10 17.53
CA THR A 101 17.22 -14.23 18.12
C THR A 101 16.21 -14.74 17.10
N SER A 102 15.59 -15.89 17.41
CA SER A 102 14.52 -16.44 16.58
C SER A 102 13.23 -15.61 16.70
N LEU A 103 12.42 -15.57 15.64
CA LEU A 103 11.10 -14.91 15.69
C LEU A 103 10.17 -15.49 16.78
N ARG A 104 10.33 -16.76 17.16
CA ARG A 104 9.57 -17.36 18.28
C ARG A 104 10.02 -16.81 19.63
N ALA A 105 11.30 -16.46 19.77
CA ALA A 105 11.81 -15.82 20.97
C ALA A 105 11.28 -14.38 21.09
N ILE A 106 11.21 -13.65 19.97
CA ILE A 106 10.60 -12.30 19.93
C ILE A 106 9.14 -12.37 20.38
N GLU A 107 8.36 -13.32 19.85
CA GLU A 107 6.96 -13.50 20.23
C GLU A 107 6.78 -13.77 21.72
N ARG A 108 7.60 -14.65 22.32
CA ARG A 108 7.53 -14.94 23.75
C ARG A 108 7.92 -13.75 24.63
N ARG A 109 8.88 -12.93 24.19
CA ARG A 109 9.38 -11.78 24.95
C ARG A 109 8.47 -10.54 24.84
N THR A 110 7.89 -10.32 23.67
CA THR A 110 7.16 -9.08 23.32
C THR A 110 5.65 -9.25 23.23
N GLY A 111 5.15 -10.50 23.15
CA GLY A 111 3.76 -10.80 22.84
C GLY A 111 3.35 -10.50 21.39
N ILE A 112 4.29 -10.08 20.54
CA ILE A 112 4.03 -9.78 19.13
C ILE A 112 3.96 -11.10 18.35
N PRO A 113 2.87 -11.37 17.62
CA PRO A 113 2.75 -12.62 16.87
C PRO A 113 3.92 -12.81 15.90
N ARG A 114 4.44 -14.04 15.81
CA ARG A 114 5.59 -14.37 14.94
C ARG A 114 5.42 -13.86 13.51
N SER A 115 4.21 -13.99 12.94
CA SER A 115 3.88 -13.53 11.58
C SER A 115 3.98 -12.01 11.42
N SER A 116 3.61 -11.27 12.47
CA SER A 116 3.71 -9.80 12.49
C SER A 116 5.18 -9.38 12.58
N ALA A 117 5.95 -9.96 13.50
CA ALA A 117 7.39 -9.70 13.63
C ALA A 117 8.13 -10.02 12.32
N HIS A 118 7.83 -11.16 11.68
CA HIS A 118 8.42 -11.51 10.39
C HIS A 118 8.12 -10.48 9.29
N ARG A 119 6.85 -10.05 9.19
CA ARG A 119 6.43 -9.05 8.21
C ARG A 119 7.09 -7.69 8.45
N ILE A 120 7.26 -7.29 9.72
CA ILE A 120 7.98 -6.07 10.12
C ILE A 120 9.42 -6.14 9.60
N LEU A 121 10.15 -7.22 9.93
CA LEU A 121 11.54 -7.39 9.48
C LEU A 121 11.66 -7.40 7.95
N GLN A 122 10.75 -8.08 7.24
CA GLN A 122 10.73 -8.06 5.77
C GLN A 122 10.46 -6.67 5.20
N THR A 123 9.51 -5.93 5.78
CA THR A 123 9.16 -4.58 5.32
C THR A 123 10.34 -3.62 5.51
N LEU A 124 11.03 -3.72 6.65
CA LEU A 124 12.19 -2.91 7.00
C LEU A 124 13.50 -3.43 6.39
N ARG A 125 13.46 -4.51 5.59
CA ARG A 125 14.62 -5.18 4.99
C ARG A 125 15.68 -5.60 6.02
N TYR A 126 15.25 -5.91 7.23
CA TYR A 126 16.10 -6.52 8.24
C TYR A 126 16.22 -8.01 7.97
N HIS A 127 17.42 -8.44 7.61
CA HIS A 127 17.79 -9.85 7.44
C HIS A 127 18.70 -10.25 8.59
N PRO A 128 18.17 -10.89 9.66
CA PRO A 128 19.01 -11.38 10.74
C PRO A 128 20.04 -12.36 10.17
N TYR A 129 21.32 -12.01 10.21
CA TYR A 129 22.39 -12.93 9.87
C TYR A 129 22.47 -13.98 10.99
N GLN A 130 22.04 -15.21 10.70
CA GLN A 130 22.36 -16.35 11.55
C GLN A 130 23.83 -16.71 11.36
N MET A 131 24.71 -16.12 12.16
CA MET A 131 26.10 -16.52 12.21
C MET A 131 26.20 -17.92 12.84
N GLN A 132 26.19 -18.96 12.01
CA GLN A 132 26.57 -20.29 12.47
C GLN A 132 28.09 -20.32 12.64
N LYS A 133 28.56 -20.46 13.89
CA LYS A 133 29.97 -20.75 14.16
C LYS A 133 30.23 -22.21 13.75
N VAL A 134 30.70 -22.41 12.51
CA VAL A 134 30.94 -23.76 11.95
C VAL A 134 32.22 -24.41 12.51
N GLN A 135 33.10 -23.65 13.17
CA GLN A 135 34.35 -24.18 13.74
C GLN A 135 34.64 -23.55 15.10
N PHE A 136 35.03 -24.37 16.08
CA PHE A 136 35.65 -23.93 17.33
C PHE A 136 37.07 -23.43 17.04
N VAL A 137 37.19 -22.27 16.40
CA VAL A 137 38.47 -21.59 16.28
C VAL A 137 38.85 -21.16 17.69
N LEU A 138 39.87 -21.79 18.27
CA LEU A 138 40.39 -21.39 19.55
C LEU A 138 41.24 -20.13 19.36
N ASN A 139 41.36 -19.30 20.39
CA ASN A 139 42.18 -18.06 20.31
C ASN A 139 43.63 -18.35 19.86
N ARG A 140 44.17 -19.52 20.21
CA ARG A 140 45.52 -19.97 19.80
C ARG A 140 45.64 -20.22 18.30
N ASP A 141 44.54 -20.52 17.61
CA ASP A 141 44.51 -20.84 16.19
C ASP A 141 44.45 -19.56 15.32
N TYR A 142 44.23 -18.39 15.92
CA TYR A 142 44.07 -17.13 15.20
C TYR A 142 45.39 -16.66 14.57
N ALA A 143 46.47 -16.58 15.36
CA ALA A 143 47.75 -16.09 14.89
C ALA A 143 48.35 -16.93 13.74
N PRO A 144 48.36 -18.29 13.81
CA PRO A 144 48.83 -19.12 12.69
C PRO A 144 48.00 -18.95 11.42
N ARG A 145 46.68 -18.74 11.54
CA ARG A 145 45.79 -18.55 10.38
C ARG A 145 46.02 -17.22 9.69
N VAL A 146 46.22 -16.13 10.45
CA VAL A 146 46.52 -14.81 9.87
C VAL A 146 47.84 -14.85 9.11
N GLN A 147 48.87 -15.50 9.66
CA GLN A 147 50.15 -15.69 8.98
C GLN A 147 50.00 -16.49 7.67
N PHE A 148 49.29 -17.62 7.72
CA PHE A 148 49.02 -18.42 6.52
C PHE A 148 48.33 -17.61 5.41
N PHE A 149 47.31 -16.80 5.75
CA PHE A 149 46.65 -15.95 4.75
C PHE A 149 47.54 -14.83 4.23
N ALA A 150 48.37 -14.21 5.10
CA ALA A 150 49.31 -13.17 4.70
C ALA A 150 50.35 -13.72 3.70
N GLU A 151 50.93 -14.88 3.99
CA GLU A 151 51.89 -15.56 3.10
C GLU A 151 51.25 -15.93 1.75
N LYS A 152 50.01 -16.43 1.77
CA LYS A 152 49.27 -16.80 0.55
C LYS A 152 48.83 -15.62 -0.31
N LEU A 153 48.65 -14.44 0.27
CA LEU A 153 48.34 -13.21 -0.47
C LEU A 153 49.58 -12.50 -1.02
N SER A 154 50.76 -12.81 -0.49
CA SER A 154 52.06 -12.28 -0.94
C SER A 154 52.77 -13.16 -1.99
N SER A 155 52.18 -14.30 -2.35
CA SER A 155 52.62 -15.26 -3.37
C SER A 155 51.82 -15.10 -4.65
#